data_AF-A0A960TFW4-F1
#
_entry.id   AF-A0A960TFW4-F1
#
_cell.length_a   1.000
_cell.length_b   1.000
_cell.length_c   1.000
_cell.angle_alpha   90.00
_cell.angle_beta   90.00
_cell.angle_gamma   90.00
#
_symmetry.space_group_name_H-M   'P 1'
#
loop_
_entity.id
_entity.type
_entity.pdbx_description
1 polymer ?
#
loop_
_entity_poly.entity_id
_entity_poly.type
_entity_poly.pdbx_seq_one_letter_code
_entity_poly.pdbx_strand_id
1 'polypeptide(L)'
;MRISFHLILFCFFHLYCSSIGFGNEAENSNGPKPSKFFYPAGESEKVIDEKGKEVKISDLDPPEFQRESTDPSEIFRVYLTGDGYSVRQIRNSDVMRRKPDPGGDALIIDEIKKFDGRVDFRDDGMVLAKMNARTGKLENVNFHTRVPKINDLAKIIQNDSTRWVMVHKNEEPVLTKYLVMYYIHLRGNASKDQVKEELKGEVRK
;
A
#
# COMPACT_ATOMS: atom_id res chain seq x y z
N MET A 1 -26.99 -54.25 35.22
CA MET A 1 -28.38 -54.04 34.75
C MET A 1 -28.77 -52.61 35.06
N ARG A 2 -28.91 -51.74 34.06
CA ARG A 2 -29.50 -50.41 34.20
C ARG A 2 -30.86 -50.44 33.53
N ILE A 3 -31.89 -50.18 34.33
CA ILE A 3 -33.31 -50.23 33.97
C ILE A 3 -33.73 -48.82 33.57
N SER A 4 -34.41 -48.75 32.42
CA SER A 4 -35.12 -47.60 31.82
C SER A 4 -36.27 -47.08 32.69
N PHE A 5 -36.65 -45.80 32.52
CA PHE A 5 -38.03 -45.25 32.55
C PHE A 5 -37.96 -43.81 31.99
N HIS A 6 -38.30 -43.53 30.72
CA HIS A 6 -39.60 -43.10 30.17
C HIS A 6 -40.25 -41.88 30.86
N LEU A 7 -40.47 -40.78 30.12
CA LEU A 7 -41.76 -40.05 29.96
C LEU A 7 -41.57 -38.76 29.12
N ILE A 8 -42.15 -38.64 27.91
CA ILE A 8 -43.45 -38.02 27.53
C ILE A 8 -43.44 -36.47 27.39
N LEU A 9 -43.43 -36.03 26.12
CA LEU A 9 -44.34 -35.09 25.42
C LEU A 9 -45.07 -34.00 26.22
N PHE A 10 -44.98 -32.73 25.79
CA PHE A 10 -46.14 -31.82 25.77
C PHE A 10 -45.98 -30.67 24.76
N CYS A 11 -46.91 -30.62 23.80
CA CYS A 11 -47.16 -29.48 22.91
C CYS A 11 -47.86 -28.36 23.66
N PHE A 12 -47.51 -27.09 23.42
CA PHE A 12 -48.45 -25.97 23.57
C PHE A 12 -48.18 -24.91 22.50
N PHE A 13 -49.11 -24.83 21.54
CA PHE A 13 -49.44 -23.63 20.78
C PHE A 13 -50.39 -22.78 21.63
N HIS A 14 -50.25 -21.44 21.61
CA HIS A 14 -51.29 -20.36 21.65
C HIS A 14 -50.50 -19.02 21.52
N LEU A 15 -50.56 -18.26 20.42
CA LEU A 15 -51.57 -17.27 19.97
C LEU A 15 -51.75 -16.03 20.88
N TYR A 16 -51.97 -14.88 20.22
CA TYR A 16 -52.22 -13.47 20.68
C TYR A 16 -50.99 -12.55 20.71
N CYS A 17 -51.03 -11.28 20.29
CA CYS A 17 -51.96 -10.44 19.52
C CYS A 17 -51.24 -9.11 19.23
N SER A 18 -51.71 -8.41 18.20
CA SER A 18 -51.18 -7.19 17.60
C SER A 18 -51.19 -5.95 18.51
N SER A 19 -50.24 -5.04 18.29
CA SER A 19 -50.54 -3.60 18.37
C SER A 19 -49.83 -2.85 17.24
N ILE A 20 -50.61 -1.96 16.63
CA ILE A 20 -50.31 -1.07 15.53
C ILE A 20 -49.72 0.23 16.11
N GLY A 21 -48.77 0.85 15.41
CA GLY A 21 -48.80 2.30 15.27
C GLY A 21 -47.48 3.06 15.46
N PHE A 22 -47.06 3.64 14.34
CA PHE A 22 -46.45 4.97 14.19
C PHE A 22 -45.07 5.26 14.78
N GLY A 23 -44.17 5.66 13.89
CA GLY A 23 -43.03 6.51 14.24
C GLY A 23 -41.88 6.38 13.27
N ASN A 24 -41.81 7.27 12.28
CA ASN A 24 -40.56 7.57 11.60
C ASN A 24 -39.57 8.07 12.64
N GLU A 25 -38.48 7.35 12.84
CA GLU A 25 -37.24 7.94 13.33
C GLU A 25 -36.11 7.43 12.45
N ALA A 26 -35.73 8.29 11.51
CA ALA A 26 -34.44 8.23 10.86
C ALA A 26 -33.39 8.37 11.97
N GLU A 27 -32.90 7.24 12.48
CA GLU A 27 -31.78 7.22 13.40
C GLU A 27 -30.53 7.69 12.64
N ASN A 28 -30.27 8.98 12.81
CA ASN A 28 -29.05 9.64 12.45
C ASN A 28 -27.94 9.12 13.38
N SER A 29 -27.41 7.94 13.07
CA SER A 29 -26.32 7.33 13.84
C SER A 29 -25.00 8.06 13.54
N ASN A 30 -24.80 9.21 14.16
CA ASN A 30 -23.48 9.84 14.31
C ASN A 30 -22.67 9.10 15.40
N GLY A 31 -22.51 7.79 15.24
CA GLY A 31 -21.40 7.05 15.87
C GLY A 31 -20.15 7.21 15.00
N PRO A 32 -18.94 7.14 15.55
CA PRO A 32 -17.74 7.06 14.72
C PRO A 32 -17.87 5.85 13.81
N LYS A 33 -17.91 6.09 12.48
CA LYS A 33 -17.99 5.01 11.48
C LYS A 33 -16.85 4.03 11.77
N PRO A 34 -17.12 2.71 11.81
CA PRO A 34 -16.06 1.73 11.97
C PRO A 34 -15.08 1.88 10.80
N SER A 35 -13.80 2.02 11.10
CA SER A 35 -12.74 2.17 10.10
C SER A 35 -12.75 0.98 9.16
N LYS A 36 -12.90 1.23 7.86
CA LYS A 36 -12.86 0.18 6.84
C LYS A 36 -11.40 -0.24 6.65
N PHE A 37 -11.12 -1.54 6.79
CA PHE A 37 -9.80 -2.10 6.52
C PHE A 37 -9.71 -2.68 5.11
N PHE A 38 -8.51 -2.62 4.52
CA PHE A 38 -8.21 -3.08 3.17
C PHE A 38 -7.05 -4.08 3.19
N TYR A 39 -7.13 -5.07 2.30
CA TYR A 39 -6.15 -6.16 2.21
C TYR A 39 -5.67 -6.31 0.75
N PRO A 40 -4.71 -5.48 0.31
CA PRO A 40 -4.31 -5.40 -1.10
C PRO A 40 -3.83 -6.72 -1.71
N ALA A 41 -3.27 -7.62 -0.90
CA ALA A 41 -2.78 -8.92 -1.34
C ALA A 41 -3.54 -10.09 -0.68
N GLY A 42 -4.71 -9.84 -0.10
CA GLY A 42 -5.51 -10.82 0.63
C GLY A 42 -5.33 -10.75 2.16
N GLU A 43 -6.31 -11.29 2.89
CA GLU A 43 -6.39 -11.17 4.36
C GLU A 43 -5.30 -11.91 5.13
N SER A 44 -4.66 -12.90 4.50
CA SER A 44 -3.57 -13.68 5.10
C SER A 44 -2.24 -12.95 5.12
N GLU A 45 -2.08 -11.90 4.32
CA GLU A 45 -0.82 -11.17 4.18
C GLU A 45 -0.67 -10.09 5.26
N LYS A 46 0.50 -10.08 5.90
CA LYS A 46 0.85 -9.06 6.89
C LYS A 46 1.47 -7.87 6.20
N VAL A 47 0.82 -6.71 6.32
CA VAL A 47 1.31 -5.46 5.75
C VAL A 47 2.34 -4.83 6.69
N ILE A 48 3.52 -4.47 6.16
CA ILE A 48 4.61 -3.83 6.92
C ILE A 48 4.81 -2.40 6.42
N ASP A 49 4.99 -1.45 7.34
CA ASP A 49 5.28 -0.04 7.04
C ASP A 49 6.77 0.24 6.78
N GLU A 50 7.10 1.49 6.45
CA GLU A 50 8.48 1.95 6.22
C GLU A 50 9.40 1.82 7.44
N LYS A 51 8.82 1.71 8.64
CA LYS A 51 9.52 1.55 9.93
C LYS A 51 9.68 0.08 10.32
N GLY A 52 9.22 -0.86 9.48
CA GLY A 52 9.29 -2.29 9.74
C GLY A 52 8.21 -2.80 10.71
N LYS A 53 7.14 -2.04 10.93
CA LYS A 53 6.03 -2.41 11.83
C LYS A 53 4.86 -2.99 11.05
N GLU A 54 4.19 -3.98 11.64
CA GLU A 54 2.93 -4.50 11.11
C GLU A 54 1.82 -3.45 11.27
N VAL A 55 1.14 -3.13 10.17
CA VAL A 55 0.09 -2.12 10.12
C VAL A 55 -1.14 -2.67 9.39
N LYS A 56 -2.31 -2.09 9.65
CA LYS A 56 -3.53 -2.34 8.87
C LYS A 56 -3.78 -1.15 7.96
N ILE A 57 -4.07 -1.41 6.69
CA ILE A 57 -4.46 -0.36 5.75
C ILE A 57 -5.92 -0.01 6.01
N SER A 58 -6.18 1.27 6.21
CA SER A 58 -7.50 1.83 6.54
C SER A 58 -7.96 2.83 5.47
N ASP A 59 -9.13 3.39 5.68
CA ASP A 59 -9.67 4.50 4.90
C ASP A 59 -8.89 5.83 5.08
N LEU A 60 -8.02 5.91 6.09
CA LEU A 60 -7.12 7.03 6.31
C LEU A 60 -5.83 6.94 5.49
N ASP A 61 -5.48 5.75 4.99
CA ASP A 61 -4.31 5.57 4.12
C ASP A 61 -4.60 6.09 2.71
N PRO A 62 -3.57 6.47 1.94
CA PRO A 62 -3.73 6.81 0.52
C PRO A 62 -4.55 5.75 -0.25
N PRO A 63 -5.47 6.16 -1.15
CA PRO A 63 -6.26 5.22 -1.94
C PRO A 63 -5.42 4.18 -2.68
N GLU A 64 -4.20 4.55 -3.07
CA GLU A 64 -3.24 3.70 -3.76
C GLU A 64 -2.81 2.50 -2.92
N PHE A 65 -2.79 2.62 -1.59
CA PHE A 65 -2.56 1.49 -0.69
C PHE A 65 -3.80 0.62 -0.51
N GLN A 66 -5.01 1.15 -0.72
CA GLN A 66 -6.26 0.41 -0.50
C GLN A 66 -6.60 -0.57 -1.64
N ARG A 67 -6.09 -0.33 -2.85
CA ARG A 67 -6.46 -1.10 -4.05
C ARG A 67 -5.98 -2.54 -4.00
N GLU A 68 -6.75 -3.48 -4.51
CA GLU A 68 -6.30 -4.86 -4.70
C GLU A 68 -5.13 -4.92 -5.69
N SER A 69 -4.19 -5.82 -5.43
CA SER A 69 -3.02 -6.11 -6.25
C SER A 69 -3.27 -7.39 -7.03
N THR A 70 -3.36 -7.27 -8.36
CA THR A 70 -3.55 -8.41 -9.27
C THR A 70 -2.24 -9.09 -9.68
N ASP A 71 -1.09 -8.47 -9.38
CA ASP A 71 0.23 -9.02 -9.72
C ASP A 71 0.86 -9.66 -8.48
N PRO A 72 1.09 -10.98 -8.47
CA PRO A 72 1.73 -11.65 -7.34
C PRO A 72 3.18 -11.23 -7.11
N SER A 73 3.81 -10.60 -8.11
CA SER A 73 5.17 -10.05 -8.00
C SER A 73 5.18 -8.66 -7.37
N GLU A 74 4.04 -7.99 -7.21
CA GLU A 74 3.92 -6.71 -6.51
C GLU A 74 4.03 -6.92 -5.01
N ILE A 75 5.19 -6.57 -4.46
CA ILE A 75 5.46 -6.75 -3.03
C ILE A 75 5.40 -5.44 -2.28
N PHE A 76 5.78 -4.34 -2.91
CA PHE A 76 5.87 -3.05 -2.27
C PHE A 76 5.06 -1.99 -3.01
N ARG A 77 4.45 -1.11 -2.23
CA ARG A 77 3.91 0.16 -2.68
C ARG A 77 4.64 1.30 -1.98
N VAL A 78 4.98 2.34 -2.73
CA VAL A 78 5.57 3.57 -2.22
C VAL A 78 4.69 4.73 -2.63
N TYR A 79 4.32 5.55 -1.66
CA TYR A 79 3.55 6.77 -1.87
C TYR A 79 4.44 7.97 -1.56
N LEU A 80 4.62 8.83 -2.57
CA LEU A 80 5.52 9.98 -2.54
C LEU A 80 4.72 11.26 -2.70
N THR A 81 4.91 12.19 -1.75
CA THR A 81 4.45 13.57 -1.81
C THR A 81 5.61 14.52 -1.53
N GLY A 82 5.43 15.83 -1.75
CA GLY A 82 6.46 16.82 -1.42
C GLY A 82 6.88 16.87 0.05
N ASP A 83 6.03 16.33 0.93
CA ASP A 83 6.19 16.31 2.38
C ASP A 83 6.23 14.90 2.98
N GLY A 84 6.16 13.85 2.16
CA GLY A 84 5.87 12.51 2.64
C GLY A 84 6.50 11.39 1.82
N TYR A 85 6.97 10.38 2.55
CA TYR A 85 7.41 9.10 2.03
C TYR A 85 6.74 8.01 2.87
N SER A 86 5.96 7.14 2.23
CA SER A 86 5.30 6.03 2.91
C SER A 86 5.49 4.75 2.10
N VAL A 87 5.78 3.65 2.79
CA VAL A 87 5.95 2.34 2.17
C VAL A 87 4.96 1.36 2.78
N ARG A 88 4.40 0.50 1.95
CA ARG A 88 3.68 -0.69 2.38
C ARG A 88 4.28 -1.90 1.68
N GLN A 89 4.87 -2.80 2.44
CA GLN A 89 5.10 -4.15 1.97
C GLN A 89 3.79 -4.91 2.11
N ILE A 90 3.14 -5.21 0.99
CA ILE A 90 1.76 -5.74 0.98
C ILE A 90 1.68 -7.26 1.04
N ARG A 91 2.80 -7.97 0.80
CA ARG A 91 2.87 -9.43 0.84
C ARG A 91 4.28 -9.96 1.17
N ASN A 92 4.40 -11.27 1.40
CA ASN A 92 5.67 -12.00 1.57
C ASN A 92 6.56 -11.49 2.71
N SER A 93 5.96 -10.82 3.71
CA SER A 93 6.69 -10.27 4.86
C SER A 93 7.18 -11.33 5.86
N ASP A 94 6.78 -12.58 5.67
CA ASP A 94 7.24 -13.75 6.40
C ASP A 94 8.58 -14.29 5.87
N VAL A 95 8.89 -14.08 4.59
CA VAL A 95 10.12 -14.59 3.93
C VAL A 95 11.17 -13.51 3.67
N MET A 96 10.75 -12.27 3.40
CA MET A 96 11.64 -11.15 3.09
C MET A 96 11.08 -9.86 3.68
N ARG A 97 11.94 -8.99 4.21
CA ARG A 97 11.56 -7.65 4.67
C ARG A 97 12.55 -6.60 4.21
N ARG A 98 12.05 -5.42 3.87
CA ARG A 98 12.91 -4.24 3.72
C ARG A 98 13.46 -3.82 5.08
N LYS A 99 14.78 -3.62 5.18
CA LYS A 99 15.40 -2.99 6.35
C LYS A 99 14.98 -1.50 6.40
N PRO A 100 14.45 -0.99 7.52
CA PRO A 100 14.13 0.43 7.64
C PRO A 100 15.37 1.31 7.39
N ASP A 101 15.19 2.36 6.59
CA ASP A 101 16.24 3.31 6.21
C ASP A 101 15.69 4.75 6.21
N PRO A 102 15.43 5.33 7.40
CA PRO A 102 14.84 6.66 7.52
C PRO A 102 15.75 7.75 6.94
N GLY A 103 17.07 7.54 6.91
CA GLY A 103 18.01 8.48 6.32
C GLY A 103 17.86 8.55 4.79
N GLY A 104 17.83 7.40 4.12
CA GLY A 104 17.55 7.37 2.69
C GLY A 104 16.12 7.82 2.36
N ASP A 105 15.13 7.52 3.22
CA ASP A 105 13.74 7.95 3.02
C ASP A 105 13.65 9.49 3.03
N ALA A 106 14.36 10.16 3.94
CA ALA A 106 14.46 11.62 3.98
C ALA A 106 15.12 12.20 2.72
N LEU A 107 16.17 11.56 2.19
CA LEU A 107 16.82 12.02 0.96
C LEU A 107 15.86 11.97 -0.23
N ILE A 108 15.02 10.95 -0.33
CA ILE A 108 14.01 10.88 -1.39
C ILE A 108 12.96 11.98 -1.25
N ILE A 109 12.53 12.30 -0.01
CA ILE A 109 11.63 13.43 0.23
C ILE A 109 12.27 14.73 -0.27
N ASP A 110 13.55 14.97 0.05
CA ASP A 110 14.26 16.18 -0.38
C ASP A 110 14.40 16.29 -1.90
N GLU A 111 14.56 15.16 -2.60
CA GLU A 111 14.56 15.14 -4.07
C GLU A 111 13.18 15.41 -4.66
N ILE A 112 12.13 14.80 -4.11
CA ILE A 112 10.74 14.99 -4.56
C ILE A 112 10.25 16.41 -4.31
N LYS A 113 10.62 17.01 -3.17
CA LYS A 113 10.24 18.38 -2.77
C LYS A 113 10.69 19.46 -3.75
N LYS A 114 11.72 19.20 -4.57
CA LYS A 114 12.17 20.13 -5.64
C LYS A 114 11.10 20.35 -6.72
N PHE A 115 10.15 19.43 -6.85
CA PHE A 115 9.06 19.48 -7.82
C PHE A 115 7.73 19.93 -7.19
N ASP A 116 7.56 19.74 -5.88
CA ASP A 116 6.36 20.17 -5.16
C ASP A 116 6.28 21.71 -5.08
N GLY A 117 5.06 22.24 -5.10
CA GLY A 117 4.76 23.67 -5.26
C GLY A 117 4.89 24.20 -6.70
N ARG A 118 5.68 23.54 -7.54
CA ARG A 118 5.85 23.90 -8.97
C ARG A 118 4.83 23.20 -9.85
N VAL A 119 4.64 21.90 -9.65
CA VAL A 119 3.91 21.01 -10.57
C VAL A 119 2.67 20.42 -9.89
N ASP A 120 1.48 20.60 -10.46
CA ASP A 120 0.34 19.73 -10.12
C ASP A 120 0.41 18.44 -10.93
N PHE A 121 0.80 17.35 -10.27
CA PHE A 121 1.18 16.13 -10.98
C PHE A 121 0.88 14.88 -10.19
N ARG A 122 0.13 14.00 -10.86
CA ARG A 122 -0.07 12.61 -10.46
C ARG A 122 0.44 11.69 -11.55
N ASP A 123 1.24 10.72 -11.13
CA ASP A 123 1.80 9.69 -12.00
C ASP A 123 2.29 8.50 -11.18
N ASP A 124 2.59 7.41 -11.86
CA ASP A 124 3.00 6.16 -11.28
C ASP A 124 4.19 5.54 -12.03
N GLY A 125 4.90 4.65 -11.36
CA GLY A 125 6.05 3.93 -11.89
C GLY A 125 6.13 2.51 -11.33
N MET A 126 6.60 1.59 -12.16
CA MET A 126 6.80 0.18 -11.81
C MET A 126 8.27 -0.15 -11.89
N VAL A 127 8.88 -0.47 -10.75
CA VAL A 127 10.29 -0.84 -10.69
C VAL A 127 10.41 -2.32 -10.38
N LEU A 128 11.15 -3.05 -11.22
CA LEU A 128 11.52 -4.44 -11.02
C LEU A 128 12.90 -4.51 -10.37
N ALA A 129 12.94 -5.03 -9.16
CA ALA A 129 14.16 -5.38 -8.45
C ALA A 129 14.49 -6.85 -8.66
N LYS A 130 15.74 -7.14 -9.00
CA LYS A 130 16.31 -8.48 -9.09
C LYS A 130 17.43 -8.61 -8.06
N MET A 131 17.43 -9.72 -7.35
CA MET A 131 18.40 -10.04 -6.31
C MET A 131 19.18 -11.29 -6.69
N ASN A 132 20.40 -11.36 -6.19
CA ASN A 132 21.28 -12.50 -6.30
C ASN A 132 20.66 -13.70 -5.56
N ALA A 133 20.48 -14.81 -6.26
CA ALA A 133 19.82 -16.00 -5.72
C ALA A 133 20.58 -16.70 -4.57
N ARG A 134 21.86 -16.38 -4.36
CA ARG A 134 22.67 -16.93 -3.26
C ARG A 134 22.76 -15.98 -2.08
N THR A 135 22.94 -14.69 -2.32
CA THR A 135 23.24 -13.72 -1.25
C THR A 135 22.06 -12.85 -0.85
N GLY A 136 20.99 -12.81 -1.66
CA GLY A 136 19.82 -11.96 -1.42
C GLY A 136 20.07 -10.47 -1.59
N LYS A 137 21.27 -10.10 -2.04
CA LYS A 137 21.64 -8.73 -2.34
C LYS A 137 21.02 -8.30 -3.66
N LEU A 138 20.65 -7.03 -3.73
CA LEU A 138 20.14 -6.42 -4.95
C LEU A 138 21.22 -6.44 -6.05
N GLU A 139 20.87 -6.95 -7.23
CA GLU A 139 21.75 -7.02 -8.40
C GLU A 139 21.38 -5.99 -9.45
N ASN A 140 20.09 -5.84 -9.71
CA ASN A 140 19.62 -5.01 -10.80
C ASN A 140 18.25 -4.40 -10.49
N VAL A 141 18.08 -3.14 -10.88
CA VAL A 141 16.85 -2.36 -10.72
C VAL A 141 16.54 -1.68 -12.03
N ASN A 142 15.47 -2.11 -12.68
CA ASN A 142 15.02 -1.52 -13.94
C ASN A 142 13.54 -1.19 -13.85
N PHE A 143 13.09 -0.30 -14.73
CA PHE A 143 11.67 -0.17 -14.96
C PHE A 143 11.09 -1.47 -15.53
N HIS A 144 9.85 -1.75 -15.13
CA HIS A 144 9.05 -2.81 -15.71
C HIS A 144 8.22 -2.23 -16.86
N THR A 145 6.89 -2.25 -16.76
CA THR A 145 5.97 -1.81 -17.82
C THR A 145 5.55 -0.35 -17.72
N ARG A 146 5.74 0.29 -16.55
CA ARG A 146 5.33 1.68 -16.29
C ARG A 146 6.51 2.55 -15.85
N VAL A 147 6.73 3.65 -16.57
CA VAL A 147 7.75 4.66 -16.28
C VAL A 147 7.08 6.01 -16.05
N PRO A 148 7.49 6.78 -15.02
CA PRO A 148 7.03 8.15 -14.86
C PRO A 148 7.32 9.01 -16.10
N LYS A 149 6.41 9.92 -16.41
CA LYS A 149 6.48 10.80 -17.59
C LYS A 149 7.56 11.87 -17.47
N ILE A 150 7.95 12.23 -16.25
CA ILE A 150 9.05 13.16 -15.97
C ILE A 150 10.29 12.31 -15.71
N ASN A 151 11.31 12.48 -16.55
CA ASN A 151 12.53 11.67 -16.51
C ASN A 151 13.27 11.76 -15.17
N ASP A 152 13.28 12.93 -14.53
CA ASP A 152 13.97 13.08 -13.25
C ASP A 152 13.22 12.39 -12.10
N LEU A 153 11.88 12.40 -12.13
CA LEU A 153 11.08 11.59 -11.21
C LEU A 153 11.31 10.08 -11.42
N ALA A 154 11.47 9.65 -12.68
CA ALA A 154 11.84 8.28 -12.98
C ALA A 154 13.21 7.91 -12.37
N LYS A 155 14.22 8.76 -12.51
CA LYS A 155 15.54 8.54 -11.88
C LYS A 155 15.44 8.47 -10.36
N ILE A 156 14.67 9.37 -9.73
CA ILE A 156 14.49 9.40 -8.27
C ILE A 156 13.93 8.05 -7.77
N ILE A 157 12.85 7.55 -8.36
CA ILE A 157 12.25 6.28 -7.88
C ILE A 157 13.12 5.05 -8.21
N GLN A 158 13.89 5.10 -9.30
CA GLN A 158 14.86 4.04 -9.60
C GLN A 158 15.99 4.05 -8.56
N ASN A 159 16.54 5.22 -8.22
CA ASN A 159 17.56 5.40 -7.19
C ASN A 159 17.05 5.02 -5.79
N ASP A 160 15.77 5.26 -5.50
CA ASP A 160 15.15 4.81 -4.26
C ASP A 160 15.21 3.29 -4.12
N SER A 161 14.83 2.57 -5.17
CA SER A 161 14.86 1.10 -5.16
C SER A 161 16.28 0.53 -5.09
N THR A 162 17.30 1.20 -5.62
CA THR A 162 18.69 0.68 -5.64
C THR A 162 19.36 0.66 -4.28
N ARG A 163 18.94 1.53 -3.34
CA ARG A 163 19.50 1.57 -1.98
C ARG A 163 18.85 0.57 -1.02
N TRP A 164 17.74 -0.07 -1.39
CA TRP A 164 17.00 -0.93 -0.48
C TRP A 164 17.82 -2.17 -0.09
N VAL A 165 17.87 -2.44 1.21
CA VAL A 165 18.48 -3.64 1.78
C VAL A 165 17.38 -4.59 2.23
N MET A 166 17.44 -5.82 1.75
CA MET A 166 16.49 -6.87 2.12
C MET A 166 17.07 -7.77 3.21
N VAL A 167 16.22 -8.09 4.18
CA VAL A 167 16.45 -9.08 5.23
C VAL A 167 15.65 -10.31 4.89
N HIS A 168 16.34 -11.43 4.72
CA HIS A 168 15.75 -12.73 4.36
C HIS A 168 15.62 -13.60 5.60
N LYS A 169 14.51 -14.35 5.70
CA LYS A 169 14.29 -15.29 6.81
C LYS A 169 15.25 -16.49 6.74
N ASN A 170 15.56 -16.93 5.52
CA ASN A 170 16.42 -18.07 5.25
C ASN A 170 17.80 -17.58 4.79
N GLU A 171 18.82 -18.45 4.93
CA GLU A 171 20.17 -18.17 4.43
C GLU A 171 20.18 -17.98 2.90
N GLU A 172 19.45 -18.85 2.18
CA GLU A 172 19.20 -18.70 0.75
C GLU A 172 17.86 -17.98 0.49
N PRO A 173 17.84 -16.91 -0.33
CA PRO A 173 16.63 -16.18 -0.69
C PRO A 173 15.63 -17.04 -1.45
N VAL A 174 14.43 -17.19 -0.88
CA VAL A 174 13.29 -17.85 -1.56
C VAL A 174 12.73 -16.99 -2.69
N LEU A 175 12.76 -15.67 -2.49
CA LEU A 175 12.31 -14.69 -3.44
C LEU A 175 13.52 -13.95 -4.00
N THR A 176 13.64 -13.89 -5.33
CA THR A 176 14.80 -13.29 -6.02
C THR A 176 14.42 -12.14 -6.95
N LYS A 177 13.11 -11.88 -7.11
CA LYS A 177 12.60 -10.79 -7.94
C LYS A 177 11.32 -10.25 -7.31
N TYR A 178 11.13 -8.93 -7.35
CA TYR A 178 9.90 -8.29 -6.89
C TYR A 178 9.66 -6.96 -7.60
N LEU A 179 8.40 -6.56 -7.64
CA LEU A 179 7.95 -5.27 -8.14
C LEU A 179 7.66 -4.31 -6.99
N VAL A 180 8.02 -3.05 -7.23
CA VAL A 180 7.69 -1.89 -6.42
C VAL A 180 6.81 -0.96 -7.25
N MET A 181 5.61 -0.69 -6.74
CA MET A 181 4.71 0.32 -7.30
C MET A 181 4.95 1.66 -6.63
N TYR A 182 5.40 2.64 -7.40
CA TYR A 182 5.54 4.02 -6.96
C TYR A 182 4.32 4.84 -7.39
N TYR A 183 3.79 5.63 -6.48
CA TYR A 183 2.75 6.62 -6.72
C TYR A 183 3.27 7.99 -6.31
N ILE A 184 3.27 8.93 -7.25
CA ILE A 184 3.85 10.27 -7.05
C ILE A 184 2.74 11.30 -7.14
N HIS A 185 2.54 12.03 -6.04
CA HIS A 185 1.48 13.01 -5.88
C HIS A 185 2.09 14.35 -5.47
N LEU A 186 2.26 15.24 -6.44
CA LEU A 186 2.78 16.59 -6.26
C LEU A 186 1.65 17.60 -6.36
N ARG A 187 1.73 18.66 -5.57
CA ARG A 187 0.80 19.79 -5.59
C ARG A 187 1.51 21.00 -6.17
N GLY A 188 0.87 21.75 -7.05
CA GLY A 188 1.47 22.95 -7.61
C GLY A 188 0.46 23.78 -8.38
N ASN A 189 0.92 24.91 -8.90
CA ASN A 189 0.08 25.82 -9.67
C ASN A 189 0.28 25.70 -11.19
N ALA A 190 1.35 25.00 -11.62
CA ALA A 190 1.63 24.78 -13.04
C ALA A 190 1.12 23.42 -13.52
N SER A 191 0.62 23.39 -14.75
CA SER A 191 0.14 22.17 -15.41
C SER A 191 1.29 21.32 -15.94
N LYS A 192 1.02 20.03 -16.22
CA LYS A 192 1.97 19.07 -16.81
C LYS A 192 2.75 19.63 -18.02
N ASP A 193 2.07 20.36 -18.90
CA ASP A 193 2.66 20.87 -20.14
C ASP A 193 3.63 22.03 -19.87
N GLN A 194 3.28 22.92 -18.94
CA GLN A 194 4.15 24.02 -18.50
C GLN A 194 5.45 23.46 -17.89
N VAL A 195 5.35 22.38 -17.15
CA VAL A 195 6.51 21.76 -16.46
C VAL A 195 7.42 21.05 -17.43
N LYS A 196 6.85 20.41 -18.47
CA LYS A 196 7.64 19.82 -19.54
C LYS A 196 8.38 20.88 -20.35
N GLU A 197 7.81 22.07 -20.52
CA GLU A 197 8.49 23.20 -21.16
C GLU A 197 9.56 23.84 -20.28
N GLU A 198 9.30 24.05 -18.98
CA GLU A 198 10.29 24.56 -18.03
C GLU A 198 11.52 23.65 -17.92
N LEU A 199 11.30 22.34 -17.75
CA LEU A 199 12.39 21.35 -17.65
C LEU A 199 13.18 21.20 -18.96
N LYS A 200 12.56 21.44 -20.13
CA LYS A 200 13.29 21.52 -21.40
C LYS A 200 14.17 22.76 -21.50
N GLY A 201 13.80 23.85 -20.82
CA GLY A 201 14.56 25.10 -20.76
C GLY A 201 15.82 25.01 -19.90
N GLU A 202 15.78 24.28 -18.78
CA GLU A 202 16.92 24.13 -17.86
C GLU A 202 18.09 23.32 -18.46
N VAL A 203 17.84 22.41 -19.43
CA VAL A 203 18.90 21.64 -20.12
C VAL A 203 19.69 22.48 -21.14
N ARG A 204 19.21 23.68 -21.49
CA ARG A 204 19.82 24.55 -22.51
C ARG A 204 20.64 25.72 -21.95
N LYS A 205 20.83 25.80 -20.63
CA LYS A 205 21.73 26.76 -19.97
C LYS A 205 22.89 26.03 -19.33
#